data_AF-A0A1W1UFM5-F1
#
_entry.id   AF-A0A1W1UFM5-F1
#
_cell.length_a   1.000
_cell.length_b   1.000
_cell.length_c   1.000
_cell.angle_alpha   90.00
_cell.angle_beta   90.00
_cell.angle_gamma   90.00
#
_symmetry.space_group_name_H-M   'P 1'
#
loop_
_entity.id
_entity.type
_entity.pdbx_description
1 polymer ?
#
loop_
_entity_poly.entity_id
_entity_poly.type
_entity_poly.pdbx_seq_one_letter_code
_entity_poly.pdbx_strand_id
1 'polypeptide(L)'
;MTHPAPEPLLPGRRAVLVRRLERALAAQGAGTVSSGTLEEAVEQWAAQGGSSTALQAALRGLFPAGKGGPLPHVAWGMLGVPAPGSVALGAAREARLTHLAELHDVTGPAVVEGLGTRLSGEPHLVTDLLRARPWLMEAQTGGATAMLGAVFRSEWAGFLVLLGEFGPWAYVSSVADLQRLSRHYRGLVEAASRCPPGQALEAALRLTLQAPDLPLLVRLEVTDYRSGTRPRKAAAQAAPHLARLEEAFWAAARGQAQRRRDEWAASRRGG
;
A
#
# COMPACT_ATOMS: atom_id res chain seq x y z
N MET A 1 -22.68 -6.77 -21.68
CA MET A 1 -21.72 -7.42 -20.77
C MET A 1 -22.08 -6.99 -19.36
N THR A 2 -22.66 -7.89 -18.56
CA THR A 2 -23.04 -7.63 -17.16
C THR A 2 -21.76 -7.66 -16.33
N HIS A 3 -21.40 -6.55 -15.68
CA HIS A 3 -20.30 -6.59 -14.70
C HIS A 3 -20.73 -7.51 -13.54
N PRO A 4 -19.88 -8.46 -13.12
CA PRO A 4 -20.19 -9.29 -11.96
C PRO A 4 -20.47 -8.40 -10.76
N ALA A 5 -21.46 -8.78 -9.95
CA ALA A 5 -21.76 -8.09 -8.71
C ALA A 5 -20.49 -8.06 -7.84
N PRO A 6 -20.18 -6.93 -7.16
CA PRO A 6 -19.00 -6.83 -6.32
C PRO A 6 -19.10 -7.85 -5.18
N GLU A 7 -18.01 -8.60 -4.94
CA GLU A 7 -17.93 -9.54 -3.84
C GLU A 7 -18.07 -8.82 -2.48
N PRO A 8 -18.77 -9.42 -1.52
CA PRO A 8 -18.90 -8.85 -0.19
C PRO A 8 -17.53 -8.75 0.50
N LEU A 9 -17.35 -7.71 1.33
CA LEU A 9 -16.14 -7.53 2.13
C LEU A 9 -15.98 -8.68 3.12
N LEU A 10 -14.76 -9.23 3.22
CA LEU A 10 -14.42 -10.18 4.27
C LEU A 10 -14.64 -9.55 5.67
N PRO A 11 -15.17 -10.29 6.66
CA PRO A 11 -15.53 -9.71 7.97
C PRO A 11 -14.37 -8.99 8.69
N GLY A 12 -13.17 -9.58 8.70
CA GLY A 12 -12.00 -8.97 9.34
C GLY A 12 -11.59 -7.64 8.68
N ARG A 13 -11.74 -7.56 7.36
CA ARG A 13 -11.45 -6.36 6.56
C ARG A 13 -12.48 -5.26 6.82
N ARG A 14 -13.78 -5.62 6.85
CA ARG A 14 -14.85 -4.70 7.22
C ARG A 14 -14.58 -4.08 8.59
N ALA A 15 -14.27 -4.91 9.59
CA ALA A 15 -13.98 -4.45 10.94
C ALA A 15 -12.79 -3.48 11.02
N VAL A 16 -11.72 -3.69 10.24
CA VAL A 16 -10.57 -2.75 10.17
C VAL A 16 -10.99 -1.41 9.59
N LEU A 17 -11.76 -1.41 8.49
CA LEU A 17 -12.22 -0.19 7.82
C LEU A 17 -13.17 0.61 8.72
N VAL A 18 -14.11 -0.06 9.41
CA VAL A 18 -15.01 0.56 10.37
C VAL A 18 -14.24 1.24 11.50
N ARG A 19 -13.28 0.55 12.13
CA ARG A 19 -12.44 1.16 13.18
C ARG A 19 -11.60 2.34 12.69
N ARG A 20 -11.17 2.34 11.42
CA ARG A 20 -10.45 3.49 10.85
C ARG A 20 -11.38 4.65 10.57
N LEU A 21 -12.57 4.37 10.01
CA LEU A 21 -13.60 5.36 9.76
C LEU A 21 -14.07 6.01 11.06
N GLU A 22 -14.34 5.22 12.10
CA GLU A 22 -14.71 5.70 13.43
C GLU A 22 -13.68 6.68 13.99
N ARG A 23 -12.39 6.30 13.97
CA ARG A 23 -11.29 7.18 14.41
C ARG A 23 -11.17 8.44 13.56
N ALA A 24 -11.35 8.33 12.24
CA ALA A 24 -11.31 9.47 11.34
C ALA A 24 -12.46 10.45 11.61
N LEU A 25 -13.67 9.94 11.88
CA LEU A 25 -14.84 10.72 12.25
C LEU A 25 -14.63 11.43 13.61
N ALA A 26 -14.16 10.71 14.62
CA ALA A 26 -13.87 11.27 15.93
C ALA A 26 -12.81 12.38 15.86
N ALA A 27 -11.75 12.20 15.05
CA ALA A 27 -10.72 13.22 14.83
C ALA A 27 -11.26 14.50 14.14
N GLN A 28 -12.39 14.41 13.44
CA GLN A 28 -13.07 15.53 12.81
C GLN A 28 -14.21 16.11 13.68
N GLY A 29 -14.31 15.67 14.94
CA GLY A 29 -15.36 16.14 15.85
C GLY A 29 -16.76 15.67 15.48
N ALA A 30 -16.88 14.63 14.64
CA ALA A 30 -18.16 13.94 14.50
C ALA A 30 -18.50 13.31 15.85
N GLY A 31 -19.75 13.47 16.31
CA GLY A 31 -20.22 12.80 17.52
C GLY A 31 -20.15 11.28 17.39
N THR A 32 -20.46 10.57 18.48
CA THR A 32 -20.47 9.11 18.48
C THR A 32 -21.48 8.57 17.45
N VAL A 33 -21.01 7.79 16.49
CA VAL A 33 -21.83 7.08 15.50
C VAL A 33 -21.86 5.60 15.89
N SER A 34 -23.02 4.95 15.80
CA SER A 34 -23.12 3.53 16.14
C SER A 34 -22.28 2.65 15.19
N SER A 35 -21.68 1.57 15.71
CA SER A 35 -20.88 0.63 14.88
C SER A 35 -21.70 0.06 13.72
N GLY A 36 -22.98 -0.27 13.95
CA GLY A 36 -23.86 -0.80 12.91
C GLY A 36 -24.04 0.16 11.73
N THR A 37 -24.23 1.45 12.03
CA THR A 37 -24.33 2.48 10.98
C THR A 37 -23.03 2.65 10.18
N LEU A 38 -21.87 2.54 10.85
CA LEU A 38 -20.57 2.59 10.17
C LEU A 38 -20.32 1.34 9.31
N GLU A 39 -20.76 0.17 9.78
CA GLU A 39 -20.71 -1.08 9.01
C GLU A 39 -21.55 -0.96 7.72
N GLU A 40 -22.80 -0.49 7.83
CA GLU A 40 -23.67 -0.25 6.67
C GLU A 40 -23.05 0.74 5.67
N ALA A 41 -22.47 1.85 6.17
CA ALA A 41 -21.82 2.84 5.31
C ALA A 41 -20.61 2.26 4.55
N VAL A 42 -19.78 1.45 5.22
CA VAL A 42 -18.63 0.78 4.60
C VAL A 42 -19.08 -0.25 3.56
N GLU A 43 -20.15 -1.00 3.84
CA GLU A 43 -20.71 -1.97 2.90
C GLU A 43 -21.31 -1.30 1.67
N GLN A 44 -22.09 -0.22 1.85
CA GLN A 44 -22.65 0.55 0.74
C GLN A 44 -21.56 1.17 -0.14
N TRP A 45 -20.49 1.68 0.47
CA TRP A 45 -19.33 2.20 -0.26
C TRP A 45 -18.62 1.10 -1.06
N ALA A 46 -18.40 -0.07 -0.46
CA ALA A 46 -17.75 -1.19 -1.13
C ALA A 46 -18.59 -1.77 -2.28
N ALA A 47 -19.91 -1.89 -2.08
CA ALA A 47 -20.87 -2.33 -3.09
C ALA A 47 -20.94 -1.38 -4.31
N GLN A 48 -20.48 -0.14 -4.17
CA GLN A 48 -20.39 0.86 -5.24
C GLN A 48 -18.97 1.00 -5.81
N GLY A 49 -18.13 -0.02 -5.62
CA GLY A 49 -16.78 -0.09 -6.19
C GLY A 49 -15.76 0.84 -5.52
N GLY A 50 -16.06 1.36 -4.33
CA GLY A 50 -15.08 2.07 -3.51
C GLY A 50 -14.75 3.49 -3.94
N SER A 51 -15.60 4.15 -4.74
CA SER A 51 -15.33 5.53 -5.16
C SER A 51 -15.46 6.54 -4.01
N SER A 52 -14.78 7.68 -4.11
CA SER A 52 -14.92 8.79 -3.18
C SER A 52 -16.34 9.35 -3.18
N THR A 53 -17.02 9.34 -4.33
CA THR A 53 -18.43 9.77 -4.45
C THR A 53 -19.36 8.85 -3.70
N ALA A 54 -19.15 7.53 -3.81
CA ALA A 54 -19.93 6.54 -3.05
C ALA A 54 -19.67 6.67 -1.55
N LEU A 55 -18.42 6.88 -1.13
CA LEU A 55 -18.09 7.12 0.27
C LEU A 55 -18.77 8.39 0.78
N GLN A 56 -18.70 9.48 0.01
CA GLN A 56 -19.39 10.72 0.35
C GLN A 56 -20.91 10.53 0.46
N ALA A 57 -21.52 9.75 -0.42
CA ALA A 57 -22.96 9.46 -0.36
C ALA A 57 -23.30 8.65 0.90
N ALA A 58 -22.53 7.61 1.21
CA ALA A 58 -22.72 6.78 2.40
C ALA A 58 -22.54 7.57 3.71
N LEU A 59 -21.60 8.53 3.73
CA LEU A 59 -21.34 9.34 4.92
C LEU A 59 -22.26 10.57 5.06
N ARG A 60 -23.00 10.96 4.00
CA ARG A 60 -23.80 12.19 3.99
C ARG A 60 -24.85 12.23 5.10
N GLY A 61 -25.43 11.08 5.46
CA GLY A 61 -26.41 10.96 6.54
C GLY A 61 -25.81 10.98 7.95
N LEU A 62 -24.48 10.88 8.09
CA LEU A 62 -23.80 10.77 9.39
C LEU A 62 -23.36 12.13 9.94
N PHE A 63 -23.31 13.15 9.09
CA PHE A 63 -22.96 14.50 9.50
C PHE A 63 -24.23 15.34 9.72
N PRO A 64 -24.45 15.90 10.91
CA PRO A 64 -25.46 16.92 11.10
C PRO A 64 -25.23 18.07 10.11
N ALA A 65 -26.30 18.58 9.50
CA ALA A 65 -26.23 19.69 8.56
C ALA A 65 -25.40 20.84 9.17
N GLY A 66 -24.25 21.15 8.57
CA GLY A 66 -23.37 22.24 8.99
C GLY A 66 -22.23 21.90 9.96
N LYS A 67 -22.05 20.63 10.39
CA LYS A 67 -20.94 20.21 11.27
C LYS A 67 -19.98 19.17 10.68
N GLY A 68 -20.12 18.85 9.39
CA GLY A 68 -19.22 17.91 8.73
C GLY A 68 -17.83 18.51 8.50
N GLY A 69 -16.80 17.89 9.07
CA GLY A 69 -15.43 18.11 8.64
C GLY A 69 -15.28 17.83 7.13
N PRO A 70 -14.24 18.38 6.47
CA PRO A 70 -14.01 18.15 5.05
C PRO A 70 -13.91 16.65 4.77
N LEU A 71 -14.92 16.08 4.09
CA LEU A 71 -15.00 14.67 3.69
C LEU A 71 -13.68 14.05 3.17
N PRO A 72 -12.82 14.78 2.42
CA PRO A 72 -11.51 14.27 2.05
C PRO A 72 -10.61 13.88 3.23
N HIS A 73 -10.65 14.59 4.36
CA HIS A 73 -9.85 14.27 5.55
C HIS A 73 -10.37 13.02 6.25
N VAL A 74 -11.68 12.82 6.28
CA VAL A 74 -12.29 11.57 6.80
C VAL A 74 -11.89 10.40 5.92
N ALA A 75 -11.95 10.55 4.59
CA ALA A 75 -11.56 9.52 3.66
C ALA A 75 -10.07 9.16 3.78
N TRP A 76 -9.18 10.16 3.88
CA TRP A 76 -7.77 9.92 4.12
C TRP A 76 -7.49 9.33 5.51
N GLY A 77 -8.22 9.77 6.55
CA GLY A 77 -8.15 9.18 7.89
C GLY A 77 -8.60 7.71 7.92
N MET A 78 -9.64 7.36 7.16
CA MET A 78 -10.08 5.97 6.95
C MET A 78 -8.99 5.12 6.27
N LEU A 79 -8.18 5.74 5.41
CA LEU A 79 -7.00 5.10 4.81
C LEU A 79 -5.79 5.07 5.77
N GLY A 80 -5.86 5.71 6.94
CA GLY A 80 -4.76 5.76 7.92
C GLY A 80 -3.82 6.95 7.78
N VAL A 81 -4.17 7.96 6.96
CA VAL A 81 -3.37 9.17 6.73
C VAL A 81 -4.21 10.41 7.05
N PRO A 82 -4.46 10.73 8.33
CA PRO A 82 -5.37 11.82 8.69
C PRO A 82 -4.93 13.20 8.19
N ALA A 83 -3.63 13.38 7.93
CA ALA A 83 -3.04 14.61 7.41
C ALA A 83 -2.05 14.28 6.27
N PRO A 84 -2.52 14.28 5.00
CA PRO A 84 -1.63 14.16 3.86
C PRO A 84 -0.60 15.29 3.82
N GLY A 85 0.64 14.98 3.42
CA GLY A 85 1.73 15.95 3.39
C GLY A 85 2.27 16.36 4.76
N SER A 86 1.99 15.59 5.82
CA SER A 86 2.46 15.89 7.18
C SER A 86 3.97 15.73 7.34
N VAL A 87 4.62 14.90 6.52
CA VAL A 87 6.08 14.74 6.51
C VAL A 87 6.71 15.56 5.40
N ALA A 88 7.52 16.54 5.79
CA ALA A 88 8.29 17.37 4.87
C ALA A 88 9.56 16.63 4.41
N LEU A 89 9.66 16.34 3.11
CA LEU A 89 10.84 15.73 2.50
C LEU A 89 11.88 16.75 2.04
N GLY A 90 11.48 18.02 1.91
CA GLY A 90 12.36 19.12 1.53
C GLY A 90 12.80 19.09 0.07
N ALA A 91 13.92 19.76 -0.22
CA ALA A 91 14.39 19.98 -1.60
C ALA A 91 14.74 18.69 -2.36
N ALA A 92 15.10 17.61 -1.66
CA ALA A 92 15.49 16.32 -2.24
C ALA A 92 14.33 15.30 -2.33
N ARG A 93 13.07 15.73 -2.19
CA ARG A 93 11.90 14.85 -2.12
C ARG A 93 11.80 13.79 -3.22
N GLU A 94 12.10 14.16 -4.46
CA GLU A 94 12.01 13.23 -5.59
C GLU A 94 13.07 12.13 -5.50
N ALA A 95 14.30 12.50 -5.15
CA ALA A 95 15.38 11.54 -4.93
C ALA A 95 15.07 10.61 -3.74
N ARG A 96 14.63 11.16 -2.61
CA ARG A 96 14.28 10.40 -1.39
C ARG A 96 13.18 9.36 -1.62
N LEU A 97 12.29 9.60 -2.58
CA LEU A 97 11.20 8.68 -2.91
C LEU A 97 11.45 7.79 -4.12
N THR A 98 12.44 8.07 -4.97
CA THR A 98 12.65 7.27 -6.20
C THR A 98 13.99 6.54 -6.21
N HIS A 99 14.88 6.86 -5.27
CA HIS A 99 16.16 6.21 -5.12
C HIS A 99 16.10 5.07 -4.10
N LEU A 100 17.06 4.17 -4.21
CA LEU A 100 17.30 3.12 -3.22
C LEU A 100 17.62 3.77 -1.88
N ALA A 101 16.76 3.58 -0.88
CA ALA A 101 16.95 4.11 0.46
C ALA A 101 17.83 3.17 1.30
N GLU A 102 17.60 1.87 1.19
CA GLU A 102 18.39 0.84 1.85
C GLU A 102 18.64 -0.37 0.94
N LEU A 103 19.80 -1.00 1.11
CA LEU A 103 20.14 -2.27 0.50
C LEU A 103 20.96 -3.10 1.46
N HIS A 104 20.52 -4.34 1.67
CA HIS A 104 21.19 -5.32 2.51
C HIS A 104 21.44 -6.57 1.67
N ASP A 105 22.69 -7.00 1.62
CA ASP A 105 23.05 -8.28 1.00
C ASP A 105 22.72 -9.42 1.96
N VAL A 106 21.92 -10.39 1.51
CA VAL A 106 21.41 -11.51 2.31
C VAL A 106 22.04 -12.79 1.80
N THR A 107 23.23 -13.09 2.31
CA THR A 107 24.06 -14.21 1.84
C THR A 107 24.00 -15.45 2.73
N GLY A 108 23.46 -15.35 3.95
CA GLY A 108 23.43 -16.48 4.88
C GLY A 108 22.51 -16.31 6.10
N PRO A 109 22.29 -17.38 6.88
CA PRO A 109 21.35 -17.38 8.00
C PRO A 109 21.66 -16.36 9.10
N ALA A 110 22.94 -16.18 9.45
CA ALA A 110 23.33 -15.20 10.47
C ALA A 110 22.99 -13.75 10.05
N VAL A 111 23.12 -13.46 8.75
CA VAL A 111 22.72 -12.15 8.19
C VAL A 111 21.22 -11.97 8.29
N VAL A 112 20.45 -13.01 7.95
CA VAL A 112 18.99 -13.01 8.07
C VAL A 112 18.53 -12.74 9.51
N GLU A 113 19.14 -13.39 10.49
CA GLU A 113 18.82 -13.20 11.91
C GLU A 113 19.13 -11.78 12.39
N GLY A 114 20.32 -11.27 12.04
CA GLY A 114 20.73 -9.90 12.37
C GLY A 114 19.84 -8.84 11.74
N LEU A 115 19.47 -9.00 10.47
CA LEU A 115 18.55 -8.10 9.77
C LEU A 115 17.13 -8.20 10.33
N GLY A 116 16.64 -9.41 10.58
CA GLY A 116 15.31 -9.63 11.15
C GLY A 116 15.13 -8.95 12.51
N THR A 117 16.17 -9.02 13.35
CA THR A 117 16.20 -8.33 14.65
C THR A 117 16.21 -6.81 14.46
N ARG A 118 17.11 -6.31 13.60
CA ARG A 118 17.25 -4.86 13.33
C ARG A 118 15.97 -4.24 12.77
N LEU A 119 15.29 -4.96 11.87
CA LEU A 119 14.10 -4.49 11.17
C LEU A 119 12.80 -4.98 11.81
N SER A 120 12.85 -5.48 13.05
CA SER A 120 11.66 -5.98 13.76
C SER A 120 10.59 -4.91 13.99
N GLY A 121 10.99 -3.64 14.05
CA GLY A 121 10.11 -2.47 14.16
C GLY A 121 9.58 -1.94 12.84
N GLU A 122 10.02 -2.46 11.69
CA GLU A 122 9.63 -1.93 10.38
C GLU A 122 8.17 -2.28 10.06
N PRO A 123 7.25 -1.29 10.02
CA PRO A 123 5.81 -1.55 10.03
C PRO A 123 5.28 -2.20 8.75
N HIS A 124 6.06 -2.14 7.66
CA HIS A 124 5.63 -2.57 6.34
C HIS A 124 6.44 -3.74 5.77
N LEU A 125 7.56 -4.10 6.39
CA LEU A 125 8.48 -5.13 5.87
C LEU A 125 7.77 -6.46 5.65
N VAL A 126 7.11 -6.98 6.69
CA VAL A 126 6.43 -8.29 6.62
C VAL A 126 5.31 -8.28 5.58
N THR A 127 4.49 -7.23 5.59
CA THR A 127 3.37 -7.07 4.67
C THR A 127 3.81 -6.98 3.21
N ASP A 128 4.84 -6.20 2.91
CA ASP A 128 5.33 -6.03 1.55
C ASP A 128 5.94 -7.33 1.00
N LEU A 129 6.71 -8.04 1.83
CA LEU A 129 7.26 -9.33 1.45
C LEU A 129 6.15 -10.37 1.19
N LEU A 130 5.11 -10.40 2.02
CA LEU A 130 3.94 -11.27 1.81
C LEU A 130 3.17 -10.92 0.54
N ARG A 131 3.04 -9.63 0.20
CA ARG A 131 2.34 -9.20 -1.02
C ARG A 131 3.02 -9.72 -2.29
N ALA A 132 4.35 -9.82 -2.27
CA ALA A 132 5.14 -10.46 -3.32
C ALA A 132 5.19 -12.00 -3.21
N ARG A 133 4.94 -12.57 -2.02
CA ARG A 133 5.14 -14.00 -1.70
C ARG A 133 3.97 -14.57 -0.90
N PRO A 134 2.77 -14.68 -1.51
CA PRO A 134 1.58 -15.12 -0.80
C PRO A 134 1.66 -16.56 -0.28
N TRP A 135 2.64 -17.36 -0.70
CA TRP A 135 2.87 -18.70 -0.15
C TRP A 135 3.59 -18.70 1.22
N LEU A 136 4.00 -17.54 1.75
CA LEU A 136 4.70 -17.42 3.03
C LEU A 136 3.80 -16.94 4.19
N MET A 137 2.47 -17.10 4.07
CA MET A 137 1.52 -16.60 5.09
C MET A 137 1.82 -17.09 6.50
N GLU A 138 2.29 -18.33 6.66
CA GLU A 138 2.64 -18.91 7.97
C GLU A 138 3.76 -18.13 8.68
N ALA A 139 4.66 -17.48 7.93
CA ALA A 139 5.75 -16.71 8.50
C ALA A 139 5.31 -15.32 9.01
N GLN A 140 4.07 -14.89 8.72
CA GLN A 140 3.55 -13.60 9.15
C GLN A 140 3.52 -13.44 10.68
N THR A 141 3.14 -14.50 11.40
CA THR A 141 2.97 -14.48 12.85
C THR A 141 4.29 -14.40 13.60
N GLY A 142 5.39 -14.82 12.97
CA GLY A 142 6.74 -14.76 13.55
C GLY A 142 7.51 -13.46 13.27
N GLY A 143 6.86 -12.46 12.67
CA GLY A 143 7.45 -11.14 12.42
C GLY A 143 8.57 -11.13 11.37
N ALA A 144 9.41 -10.08 11.41
CA ALA A 144 10.46 -9.83 10.41
C ALA A 144 11.48 -10.97 10.31
N THR A 145 11.97 -11.49 11.45
CA THR A 145 12.95 -12.58 11.47
C THR A 145 12.40 -13.86 10.84
N ALA A 146 11.18 -14.27 11.20
CA ALA A 146 10.57 -15.46 10.61
C ALA A 146 10.30 -15.27 9.11
N MET A 147 9.85 -14.08 8.71
CA MET A 147 9.60 -13.73 7.31
C MET A 147 10.88 -13.79 6.47
N LEU A 148 11.95 -13.10 6.87
CA LEU A 148 13.22 -13.11 6.15
C LEU A 148 13.83 -14.52 6.12
N GLY A 149 13.72 -15.28 7.21
CA GLY A 149 14.10 -16.69 7.26
C GLY A 149 13.33 -17.55 6.25
N ALA A 150 12.02 -17.33 6.13
CA ALA A 150 11.19 -18.06 5.17
C ALA A 150 11.55 -17.71 3.73
N VAL A 151 11.74 -16.42 3.42
CA VAL A 151 12.18 -15.94 2.10
C VAL A 151 13.53 -16.55 1.72
N PHE A 152 14.52 -16.48 2.63
CA PHE A 152 15.85 -17.02 2.37
C PHE A 152 15.81 -18.54 2.10
N ARG A 153 15.01 -19.30 2.85
CA ARG A 153 14.85 -20.75 2.61
C ARG A 153 14.18 -21.07 1.26
N SER A 154 13.27 -20.21 0.79
CA SER A 154 12.53 -20.45 -0.45
C SER A 154 13.20 -19.89 -1.71
N GLU A 155 14.08 -18.90 -1.60
CA GLU A 155 14.63 -18.15 -2.73
C GLU A 155 16.16 -18.01 -2.72
N TRP A 156 16.84 -18.51 -1.68
CA TRP A 156 18.29 -18.40 -1.47
C TRP A 156 18.78 -16.95 -1.42
N ALA A 157 20.10 -16.73 -1.55
CA ALA A 157 20.76 -15.43 -1.44
C ALA A 157 20.22 -14.39 -2.44
N GLY A 158 20.24 -13.12 -2.01
CA GLY A 158 19.73 -11.97 -2.75
C GLY A 158 19.88 -10.68 -1.95
N PHE A 159 19.15 -9.65 -2.34
CA PHE A 159 19.16 -8.33 -1.72
C PHE A 159 17.81 -8.02 -1.11
N LEU A 160 17.80 -7.61 0.16
CA LEU A 160 16.67 -6.93 0.77
C LEU A 160 16.82 -5.43 0.53
N VAL A 161 15.83 -4.80 -0.09
CA VAL A 161 15.89 -3.39 -0.49
C VAL A 161 14.67 -2.62 0.00
N LEU A 162 14.89 -1.34 0.33
CA LEU A 162 13.84 -0.35 0.51
C LEU A 162 13.89 0.63 -0.66
N LEU A 163 12.84 0.65 -1.48
CA LEU A 163 12.75 1.54 -2.64
C LEU A 163 12.11 2.85 -2.20
N GLY A 164 12.91 3.89 -1.98
CA GLY A 164 12.46 5.17 -1.41
C GLY A 164 12.09 5.06 0.07
N GLU A 165 12.26 6.15 0.83
CA GLU A 165 12.09 6.15 2.30
C GLU A 165 10.67 5.80 2.77
N PHE A 166 9.66 6.00 1.92
CA PHE A 166 8.24 5.71 2.19
C PHE A 166 7.67 4.64 1.23
N GLY A 167 8.55 3.93 0.54
CA GLY A 167 8.14 2.97 -0.48
C GLY A 167 8.07 1.53 0.00
N PRO A 168 8.10 0.59 -0.95
CA PRO A 168 8.01 -0.83 -0.65
C PRO A 168 9.34 -1.42 -0.21
N TRP A 169 9.28 -2.32 0.76
CA TRP A 169 10.31 -3.33 0.95
C TRP A 169 10.19 -4.41 -0.14
N ALA A 170 11.32 -4.82 -0.72
CA ALA A 170 11.37 -5.89 -1.70
C ALA A 170 12.59 -6.79 -1.47
N TYR A 171 12.45 -8.07 -1.77
CA TYR A 171 13.56 -9.01 -1.86
C TYR A 171 13.79 -9.39 -3.31
N VAL A 172 15.00 -9.18 -3.82
CA VAL A 172 15.37 -9.35 -5.23
C VAL A 172 16.64 -10.17 -5.36
N SER A 173 16.75 -11.03 -6.36
CA SER A 173 17.92 -11.91 -6.55
C SER A 173 19.04 -11.28 -7.37
N SER A 174 18.79 -10.15 -8.05
CA SER A 174 19.75 -9.53 -8.95
C SER A 174 19.60 -8.00 -9.04
N VAL A 175 20.66 -7.32 -9.48
CA VAL A 175 20.63 -5.88 -9.78
C VAL A 175 19.67 -5.58 -10.93
N ALA A 176 19.54 -6.47 -11.92
CA ALA A 176 18.60 -6.31 -13.02
C ALA A 176 17.14 -6.32 -12.54
N ASP A 177 16.83 -7.20 -11.58
CA ASP A 177 15.51 -7.24 -10.94
C ASP A 177 15.23 -6.00 -10.09
N LEU A 178 16.24 -5.55 -9.33
CA LEU A 178 16.18 -4.29 -8.58
C LEU A 178 15.86 -3.11 -9.50
N GLN A 179 16.59 -2.97 -10.61
CA GLN A 179 16.38 -1.89 -11.58
C GLN A 179 14.98 -1.96 -12.20
N ARG A 180 14.45 -3.16 -12.47
CA ARG A 180 13.09 -3.33 -13.00
C ARG A 180 12.04 -2.86 -12.00
N LEU A 181 12.12 -3.28 -10.74
CA LEU A 181 11.19 -2.83 -9.70
C LEU A 181 11.31 -1.33 -9.44
N SER A 182 12.53 -0.81 -9.41
CA SER A 182 12.80 0.63 -9.24
C SER A 182 12.14 1.47 -10.33
N ARG A 183 12.14 1.01 -11.59
CA ARG A 183 11.42 1.70 -12.68
C ARG A 183 9.90 1.70 -12.50
N HIS A 184 9.32 0.58 -12.10
CA HIS A 184 7.88 0.51 -11.82
C HIS A 184 7.48 1.45 -10.67
N TYR A 185 8.24 1.41 -9.58
CA TYR A 185 7.98 2.27 -8.42
C TYR A 185 8.20 3.76 -8.73
N ARG A 186 9.28 4.11 -9.44
CA ARG A 186 9.49 5.47 -9.92
C ARG A 186 8.33 5.97 -10.78
N GLY A 187 7.84 5.14 -11.70
CA GLY A 187 6.67 5.49 -12.53
C GLY A 187 5.43 5.81 -11.68
N LEU A 188 5.20 5.06 -10.61
CA LEU A 188 4.12 5.35 -9.65
C LEU A 188 4.34 6.70 -8.95
N VAL A 189 5.52 6.96 -8.40
CA VAL A 189 5.85 8.22 -7.70
C VAL A 189 5.72 9.42 -8.62
N GLU A 190 6.28 9.35 -9.83
CA GLU A 190 6.19 10.42 -10.83
C GLU A 190 4.74 10.71 -11.21
N ALA A 191 3.94 9.69 -11.51
CA ALA A 191 2.54 9.86 -11.84
C ALA A 191 1.74 10.44 -10.66
N ALA A 192 2.00 9.96 -9.44
CA ALA A 192 1.31 10.40 -8.24
C ALA A 192 1.64 11.86 -7.90
N SER A 193 2.91 12.28 -8.09
CA SER A 193 3.38 13.64 -7.79
C SER A 193 2.70 14.72 -8.64
N ARG A 194 2.27 14.36 -9.84
CA ARG A 194 1.60 15.23 -10.83
C ARG A 194 0.07 15.11 -10.79
N CYS A 195 -0.45 14.12 -10.06
CA CYS A 195 -1.87 13.85 -9.97
C CYS A 195 -2.58 14.84 -9.02
N PRO A 196 -3.83 15.27 -9.28
CA PRO A 196 -4.60 16.01 -8.29
C PRO A 196 -4.88 15.17 -7.03
N PRO A 197 -4.90 15.76 -5.81
CA PRO A 197 -5.12 15.01 -4.57
C PRO A 197 -6.39 14.16 -4.55
N GLY A 198 -7.50 14.66 -5.10
CA GLY A 198 -8.76 13.91 -5.18
C GLY A 198 -8.67 12.66 -6.05
N GLN A 199 -7.84 12.67 -7.09
CA GLN A 199 -7.62 11.50 -7.96
C GLN A 199 -6.69 10.47 -7.30
N ALA A 200 -5.71 10.91 -6.51
CA ALA A 200 -4.92 10.00 -5.69
C ALA A 200 -5.76 9.34 -4.58
N LEU A 201 -6.66 10.10 -3.94
CA LEU A 201 -7.62 9.56 -2.99
C LEU A 201 -8.53 8.51 -3.63
N GLU A 202 -9.11 8.82 -4.79
CA GLU A 202 -9.94 7.88 -5.55
C GLU A 202 -9.17 6.59 -5.87
N ALA A 203 -7.91 6.68 -6.32
CA ALA A 203 -7.08 5.50 -6.59
C ALA A 203 -6.80 4.70 -5.31
N ALA A 204 -6.45 5.37 -4.21
CA ALA A 204 -6.14 4.73 -2.94
C ALA A 204 -7.35 4.01 -2.32
N LEU A 205 -8.54 4.62 -2.42
CA LEU A 205 -9.80 4.00 -1.97
C LEU A 205 -10.11 2.71 -2.75
N ARG A 206 -9.96 2.74 -4.08
CA ARG A 206 -10.13 1.56 -4.95
C ARG A 206 -9.14 0.46 -4.65
N LEU A 207 -7.84 0.80 -4.60
CA LEU A 207 -6.77 -0.15 -4.30
C LEU A 207 -6.95 -0.78 -2.93
N THR A 208 -7.44 0.01 -1.97
CA THR A 208 -7.77 -0.52 -0.65
C THR A 208 -8.75 -1.66 -0.85
N LEU A 209 -9.93 -1.49 -1.45
CA LEU A 209 -10.89 -2.60 -1.63
C LEU A 209 -10.36 -3.87 -2.31
N GLN A 210 -9.32 -3.77 -3.14
CA GLN A 210 -8.76 -4.90 -3.87
C GLN A 210 -7.74 -5.72 -3.06
N ALA A 211 -7.08 -5.12 -2.07
CA ALA A 211 -6.03 -5.78 -1.29
C ALA A 211 -6.23 -5.56 0.23
N PRO A 212 -5.88 -6.53 1.09
CA PRO A 212 -5.98 -6.34 2.53
C PRO A 212 -4.96 -5.31 3.05
N ASP A 213 -3.88 -5.11 2.31
CA ASP A 213 -2.74 -4.29 2.72
C ASP A 213 -2.88 -2.82 2.35
N LEU A 214 -2.14 -1.97 3.06
CA LEU A 214 -2.10 -0.54 2.78
C LEU A 214 -1.47 -0.27 1.40
N PRO A 215 -2.16 0.43 0.48
CA PRO A 215 -1.58 0.78 -0.81
C PRO A 215 -0.32 1.64 -0.68
N LEU A 216 0.61 1.51 -1.62
CA LEU A 216 1.83 2.35 -1.67
C LEU A 216 1.47 3.81 -1.87
N LEU A 217 0.43 4.10 -2.65
CA LEU A 217 -0.09 5.46 -2.78
C LEU A 217 -0.39 6.10 -1.43
N VAL A 218 -1.00 5.37 -0.50
CA VAL A 218 -1.34 5.91 0.83
C VAL A 218 -0.06 6.30 1.59
N ARG A 219 1.01 5.51 1.49
CA ARG A 219 2.30 5.82 2.13
C ARG A 219 2.95 7.08 1.55
N LEU A 220 2.88 7.25 0.22
CA LEU A 220 3.37 8.46 -0.43
C LEU A 220 2.63 9.71 0.06
N GLU A 221 1.31 9.63 0.24
CA GLU A 221 0.50 10.78 0.69
C GLU A 221 0.80 11.26 2.11
N VAL A 222 1.50 10.48 2.93
CA VAL A 222 2.02 10.98 4.22
C VAL A 222 3.02 12.12 4.00
N THR A 223 3.66 12.17 2.84
CA THR A 223 4.75 13.10 2.51
C THR A 223 4.32 14.27 1.62
N ASP A 224 5.08 15.36 1.63
CA ASP A 224 4.87 16.57 0.81
C ASP A 224 5.39 16.45 -0.64
N TYR A 225 5.44 15.22 -1.17
CA TYR A 225 6.11 14.88 -2.43
C TYR A 225 5.55 15.53 -3.69
N ARG A 226 4.34 16.10 -3.62
CA ARG A 226 3.66 16.69 -4.76
C ARG A 226 4.43 17.89 -5.28
N SER A 227 4.70 17.91 -6.58
CA SER A 227 5.25 19.08 -7.24
C SER A 227 4.16 20.15 -7.29
N GLY A 228 4.37 21.29 -6.62
CA GLY A 228 3.44 22.43 -6.60
C GLY A 228 3.15 23.07 -7.97
N THR A 229 3.61 22.47 -9.07
CA THR A 229 3.19 22.81 -10.42
C THR A 229 1.69 22.56 -10.57
N ARG A 230 0.95 23.58 -11.02
CA ARG A 230 -0.50 23.53 -11.25
C ARG A 230 -0.90 22.20 -11.89
N PRO A 231 -1.94 21.52 -11.36
CA PRO A 231 -2.43 20.28 -11.95
C PRO A 231 -2.76 20.53 -13.43
N ARG A 232 -2.03 19.86 -14.32
CA ARG A 232 -2.36 19.82 -15.75
C ARG A 232 -3.78 19.24 -15.83
N LYS A 233 -4.68 19.92 -16.57
CA LYS A 233 -6.13 19.61 -16.70
C LYS A 233 -6.42 18.15 -16.35
N ALA A 234 -7.11 17.93 -15.23
CA ALA A 234 -7.30 16.62 -14.62
C ALA A 234 -7.74 15.60 -15.67
N ALA A 235 -6.85 14.68 -16.04
CA ALA A 235 -7.24 13.58 -16.90
C ALA A 235 -8.20 12.70 -16.09
N ALA A 236 -9.43 12.51 -16.56
CA ALA A 236 -10.42 11.61 -15.95
C ALA A 236 -9.89 10.17 -15.74
N GLN A 237 -8.71 9.85 -16.30
CA GLN A 237 -8.02 8.57 -16.22
C GLN A 237 -6.87 8.54 -15.20
N ALA A 238 -6.64 9.60 -14.43
CA ALA A 238 -5.53 9.65 -13.49
C ALA A 238 -5.64 8.59 -12.39
N ALA A 239 -6.80 8.46 -11.73
CA ALA A 239 -7.00 7.46 -10.69
C ALA A 239 -6.83 6.00 -11.19
N PRO A 240 -7.49 5.56 -12.29
CA PRO A 240 -7.23 4.23 -12.85
C PRO A 240 -5.79 4.01 -13.32
N HIS A 241 -5.09 5.04 -13.76
CA HIS A 241 -3.69 4.92 -14.14
C HIS A 241 -2.78 4.67 -12.93
N LEU A 242 -2.99 5.39 -11.82
CA LEU A 242 -2.24 5.17 -10.58
C LEU A 242 -2.46 3.77 -10.02
N ALA A 243 -3.70 3.28 -9.99
CA ALA A 243 -4.01 1.92 -9.55
C ALA A 243 -3.25 0.88 -10.39
N ARG A 244 -3.30 1.01 -11.73
CA ARG A 244 -2.56 0.12 -12.64
C ARG A 244 -1.05 0.14 -12.43
N LEU A 245 -0.46 1.30 -12.10
CA LEU A 245 0.97 1.40 -11.84
C LEU A 245 1.39 0.66 -10.56
N GLU A 246 0.61 0.80 -9.47
CA GLU A 246 0.85 0.03 -8.25
C GLU A 246 0.63 -1.47 -8.47
N GLU A 247 -0.44 -1.86 -9.14
CA GLU A 247 -0.70 -3.26 -9.52
C GLU A 247 0.45 -3.83 -10.36
N ALA A 248 0.97 -3.08 -11.34
CA ALA A 248 2.08 -3.49 -12.18
C ALA A 248 3.37 -3.70 -11.36
N PHE A 249 3.65 -2.83 -10.39
CA PHE A 249 4.77 -3.02 -9.46
C PHE A 249 4.66 -4.35 -8.71
N TRP A 250 3.52 -4.61 -8.08
CA TRP A 250 3.34 -5.83 -7.29
C TRP A 250 3.24 -7.09 -8.15
N ALA A 251 2.69 -7.00 -9.37
CA ALA A 251 2.72 -8.10 -10.33
C ALA A 251 4.16 -8.44 -10.75
N ALA A 252 5.00 -7.43 -11.00
CA ALA A 252 6.41 -7.64 -11.30
C ALA A 252 7.17 -8.28 -10.11
N ALA A 253 6.95 -7.79 -8.89
CA ALA A 253 7.56 -8.34 -7.67
C ALA A 253 7.15 -9.81 -7.42
N ARG A 254 5.86 -10.13 -7.55
CA ARG A 254 5.37 -11.52 -7.48
C ARG A 254 5.98 -12.40 -8.56
N GLY A 255 6.02 -11.91 -9.80
CA GLY A 255 6.60 -12.65 -10.92
C GLY A 255 8.09 -12.96 -10.69
N GLN A 256 8.85 -12.02 -10.14
CA GLN A 256 10.26 -12.25 -9.75
C GLN A 256 10.39 -13.29 -8.65
N ALA A 257 9.62 -13.14 -7.57
CA ALA A 257 9.67 -14.08 -6.44
C ALA A 257 9.27 -15.51 -6.84
N GLN A 258 8.23 -15.65 -7.67
CA GLN A 258 7.78 -16.96 -8.16
C GLN A 258 8.85 -17.65 -9.02
N ARG A 259 9.41 -16.94 -10.01
CA ARG A 259 10.50 -17.49 -10.84
C ARG A 259 11.68 -17.93 -9.98
N ARG A 260 12.07 -17.11 -9.01
CA ARG A 260 13.21 -17.40 -8.14
C ARG A 260 12.96 -18.64 -7.29
N ARG A 261 11.77 -18.76 -6.72
CA ARG A 261 11.35 -19.95 -5.97
C ARG A 261 11.39 -21.21 -6.85
N ASP A 262 10.91 -21.12 -8.09
CA ASP A 262 10.87 -22.25 -9.01
C ASP A 262 12.28 -22.70 -9.42
N GLU A 263 13.18 -21.75 -9.71
CA GLU A 263 14.61 -22.00 -9.97
C GLU A 263 15.27 -22.72 -8.79
N TRP A 264 15.05 -22.24 -7.56
CA TRP A 264 15.61 -22.85 -6.35
C TRP A 264 15.03 -24.24 -6.06
N ALA A 265 13.74 -24.44 -6.33
CA ALA A 265 13.13 -25.76 -6.21
C ALA A 265 13.67 -26.75 -7.27
N ALA A 266 14.01 -26.27 -8.47
CA ALA A 266 14.64 -27.09 -9.51
C ALA A 266 16.07 -27.48 -9.13
N SER A 267 16.89 -26.53 -8.64
CA SER A 267 18.28 -26.81 -8.27
C SER A 267 18.42 -27.84 -7.13
N ARG A 268 17.47 -27.87 -6.18
CA ARG A 268 17.47 -28.85 -5.09
C ARG A 268 17.01 -30.27 -5.47
N ARG A 269 16.40 -30.45 -6.64
CA ARG A 269 15.94 -31.77 -7.11
C ARG A 269 16.95 -32.46 -8.05
N GLY A 270 17.87 -31.70 -8.62
CA GLY A 270 18.87 -32.18 -9.56
C GLY A 270 20.28 -32.38 -8.98
N GLY A 271 20.45 -32.18 -7.67
CA GLY A 271 21.68 -32.47 -6.93
C GLY A 271 21.39 -33.46 -5.81
#